data_AF-A0A497KYC1-F1
#
_entry.id   AF-A0A497KYC1-F1
#
_cell.length_a   1.000
_cell.length_b   1.000
_cell.length_c   1.000
_cell.angle_alpha   90.00
_cell.angle_beta   90.00
_cell.angle_gamma   90.00
#
_symmetry.space_group_name_H-M   'P 1'
#
loop_
_entity.id
_entity.type
_entity.pdbx_description
1 polymer ?
#
loop_
_entity_poly.entity_id
_entity_poly.type
_entity_poly.pdbx_seq_one_letter_code
_entity_poly.pdbx_strand_id
1 'polypeptide(L)'
;MTAKVSLSTHILLEIKADLADGFRDLQKILSRLSRYGCEIWDEHYRREPNRRGEWAYRSAVILCWVPRENYQPLATSLGKLDTVHAVSIKTIAYF
;
A
#
# COMPACT_ATOMS: atom_id res chain seq x y z
N MET A 1 11.71 -6.78 -37.40
CA MET A 1 10.57 -7.19 -36.55
C MET A 1 11.05 -7.25 -35.12
N THR A 2 10.87 -6.16 -34.38
CA THR A 2 11.29 -6.03 -32.98
C THR A 2 10.30 -6.79 -32.11
N ALA A 3 10.82 -7.71 -31.30
CA ALA A 3 10.02 -8.59 -30.46
C ALA A 3 9.02 -7.81 -29.60
N LYS A 4 7.79 -8.32 -29.59
CA LYS A 4 6.66 -7.82 -28.80
C LYS A 4 7.06 -7.88 -27.33
N VAL A 5 7.34 -6.73 -26.72
CA VAL A 5 7.58 -6.64 -25.28
C VAL A 5 6.29 -7.09 -24.59
N SER A 6 6.30 -8.27 -23.99
CA SER A 6 5.24 -8.68 -23.06
C SER A 6 5.41 -7.79 -21.84
N LEU A 7 4.67 -6.68 -21.84
CA LEU A 7 4.62 -5.78 -20.69
C LEU A 7 3.69 -6.44 -19.68
N SER A 8 4.28 -6.81 -18.55
CA SER A 8 3.55 -7.21 -17.36
C SER A 8 2.32 -6.32 -17.14
N THR A 9 1.13 -6.90 -17.09
CA THR A 9 -0.11 -6.12 -16.88
C THR A 9 -0.22 -5.64 -15.44
N HIS A 10 0.44 -6.33 -14.52
CA HIS A 10 0.38 -6.03 -13.10
C HIS A 10 1.76 -5.96 -12.46
N ILE A 11 1.85 -5.20 -11.38
CA ILE A 11 3.04 -5.04 -10.55
C ILE A 11 2.66 -5.51 -9.14
N LEU A 12 3.45 -6.42 -8.58
CA LEU A 12 3.30 -6.84 -7.18
C LEU A 12 3.99 -5.83 -6.28
N LEU A 13 3.23 -5.22 -5.37
CA LEU A 13 3.70 -4.22 -4.41
C LEU A 13 3.55 -4.74 -2.98
N GLU A 14 4.60 -4.52 -2.19
CA GLU A 14 4.51 -4.52 -0.73
C GLU A 14 4.49 -3.07 -0.24
N ILE A 15 3.48 -2.74 0.55
CA ILE A 15 3.26 -1.42 1.13
C ILE A 15 3.43 -1.54 2.64
N LYS A 16 4.42 -0.85 3.19
CA LYS A 16 4.63 -0.73 4.64
C LYS A 16 4.25 0.67 5.08
N ALA A 17 3.40 0.77 6.07
CA ALA A 17 2.87 2.04 6.55
C ALA A 17 2.91 2.14 8.07
N ASP A 18 3.40 3.28 8.57
CA ASP A 18 3.27 3.69 9.97
C ASP A 18 1.97 4.51 10.15
N LEU A 19 1.09 4.03 11.04
CA LEU A 19 -0.28 4.50 11.23
C LEU A 19 -0.39 5.36 12.50
N ALA A 20 -0.12 6.66 12.40
CA ALA A 20 -0.14 7.55 13.56
C ALA A 20 -1.55 7.72 14.15
N ASP A 21 -2.55 7.90 13.30
CA ASP A 21 -3.98 7.94 13.66
C ASP A 21 -4.63 6.54 13.65
N GLY A 22 -3.81 5.48 13.57
CA GLY A 22 -4.22 4.09 13.63
C GLY A 22 -5.21 3.69 12.54
N PHE A 23 -6.41 3.26 12.93
CA PHE A 23 -7.39 2.70 12.00
C PHE A 23 -7.82 3.69 10.91
N ARG A 24 -7.84 5.00 11.22
CA ARG A 24 -8.20 6.03 10.25
C ARG A 24 -7.21 6.08 9.08
N ASP A 25 -5.92 5.93 9.36
CA ASP A 25 -4.89 5.91 8.32
C ASP A 25 -4.96 4.65 7.47
N LEU A 26 -5.20 3.51 8.13
CA LEU A 26 -5.42 2.25 7.42
C LEU A 26 -6.58 2.37 6.42
N GLN A 27 -7.71 2.93 6.82
CA GLN A 27 -8.86 3.15 5.93
C GLN A 27 -8.51 4.04 4.73
N LYS A 28 -7.70 5.08 4.92
CA LYS A 28 -7.26 5.94 3.80
C LYS A 28 -6.35 5.21 2.82
N ILE A 29 -5.52 4.27 3.29
CA ILE A 29 -4.66 3.43 2.44
C ILE A 29 -5.54 2.46 1.66
N LEU A 30 -6.39 1.68 2.35
CA LEU A 30 -7.27 0.70 1.72
C LEU A 30 -8.21 1.34 0.69
N SER A 31 -8.75 2.53 0.98
CA SER A 31 -9.57 3.29 0.04
C SER A 31 -8.81 3.67 -1.23
N ARG A 32 -7.53 4.06 -1.13
CA ARG A 32 -6.70 4.34 -2.31
C ARG A 32 -6.44 3.07 -3.11
N LEU A 33 -6.09 1.97 -2.44
CA LEU A 33 -5.86 0.68 -3.12
C LEU A 33 -7.09 0.26 -3.92
N SER A 34 -8.27 0.31 -3.29
CA SER A 34 -9.54 0.05 -3.97
C SER A 34 -9.78 1.00 -5.15
N ARG A 35 -9.56 2.31 -4.98
CA ARG A 35 -9.72 3.31 -6.05
C ARG A 35 -8.85 3.03 -7.28
N TYR A 36 -7.65 2.51 -7.09
CA TYR A 36 -6.71 2.21 -8.18
C TYR A 36 -6.83 0.78 -8.70
N GLY A 37 -7.86 0.04 -8.29
CA GLY A 37 -8.12 -1.33 -8.74
C GLY A 37 -7.06 -2.33 -8.25
N CYS A 38 -6.49 -2.10 -7.08
CA CYS A 38 -5.50 -3.01 -6.52
C CYS A 38 -6.19 -4.26 -5.96
N GLU A 39 -5.64 -5.43 -6.26
CA GLU A 39 -6.06 -6.69 -5.66
C GLU A 39 -5.18 -6.98 -4.44
N ILE A 40 -5.78 -6.95 -3.25
CA ILE A 40 -5.06 -7.23 -2.00
C ILE A 40 -4.97 -8.75 -1.82
N TRP A 41 -3.75 -9.24 -1.64
CA TRP A 41 -3.46 -10.66 -1.42
C TRP A 41 -3.19 -10.99 0.04
N ASP A 42 -2.53 -10.09 0.76
CA ASP A 42 -2.22 -10.30 2.16
C ASP A 42 -2.17 -8.96 2.91
N GLU A 43 -2.53 -9.01 4.19
CA GLU A 43 -2.56 -7.85 5.09
C GLU A 43 -2.15 -8.25 6.51
N HIS A 44 -1.09 -7.61 7.01
CA HIS A 44 -0.59 -7.80 8.36
C HIS A 44 -0.69 -6.49 9.13
N TYR A 45 -1.36 -6.55 10.28
CA TYR A 45 -1.58 -5.38 11.11
C TYR A 45 -0.95 -5.57 12.49
N ARG A 46 -0.06 -4.66 12.87
CA ARG A 46 0.46 -4.61 14.22
C ARG A 46 -0.31 -3.59 15.04
N ARG A 47 -0.81 -4.05 16.19
CA ARG A 47 -1.39 -3.19 17.21
C ARG A 47 -0.40 -3.03 18.35
N GLU A 48 -0.29 -1.82 18.88
CA GLU A 48 0.55 -1.53 20.04
C GLU A 48 -0.21 -0.59 20.99
N PRO A 49 -0.01 -0.73 22.31
CA PRO A 49 -0.62 0.16 23.28
C PRO A 49 -0.02 1.57 23.17
N ASN A 50 -0.88 2.59 23.25
CA ASN A 50 -0.42 3.97 23.38
C ASN A 50 0.06 4.26 24.82
N ARG A 51 0.53 5.50 25.08
CA ARG A 51 0.96 5.94 26.45
C ARG A 51 -0.16 5.85 27.51
N ARG A 52 -1.41 5.67 27.10
CA ARG A 52 -2.59 5.49 27.95
C ARG A 52 -3.02 4.02 28.08
N GLY A 53 -2.27 3.08 27.49
CA GLY A 53 -2.58 1.64 27.51
C GLY A 53 -3.61 1.18 26.47
N GLU A 54 -4.08 2.06 25.59
CA GLU A 54 -5.10 1.74 24.59
C GLU A 54 -4.46 1.13 23.35
N TRP A 55 -4.97 -0.04 22.93
CA TRP A 55 -4.46 -0.77 21.77
C TRP A 55 -4.93 -0.16 20.44
N ALA A 56 -4.00 0.45 19.70
CA ALA A 56 -4.26 1.03 18.38
C ALA A 56 -3.41 0.33 17.31
N TYR A 57 -3.91 0.30 16.06
CA TYR A 57 -3.06 -0.05 14.92
C TYR A 57 -1.91 0.95 14.82
N ARG A 58 -0.68 0.45 14.64
CA ARG A 58 0.53 1.29 14.53
C ARG A 58 1.31 1.04 13.27
N SER A 59 1.26 -0.17 12.74
CA SER A 59 1.83 -0.44 11.43
C SER A 59 0.98 -1.43 10.64
N ALA A 60 1.04 -1.28 9.32
CA ALA A 60 0.44 -2.17 8.35
C ALA A 60 1.49 -2.60 7.32
N VAL A 61 1.43 -3.86 6.93
CA VAL A 61 2.10 -4.41 5.75
C VAL A 61 1.04 -4.98 4.85
N ILE A 62 0.92 -4.46 3.64
CA ILE A 62 -0.09 -4.87 2.66
C ILE A 62 0.61 -5.34 1.40
N LEU A 63 0.28 -6.54 0.93
CA LEU A 63 0.75 -7.11 -0.32
C LEU A 63 -0.39 -7.05 -1.34
N CYS A 64 -0.16 -6.43 -2.49
CA CYS A 64 -1.20 -6.29 -3.51
C CYS A 64 -0.67 -6.26 -4.94
N TRP A 65 -1.51 -6.67 -5.89
CA TRP A 65 -1.30 -6.39 -7.30
C TRP A 65 -1.87 -5.04 -7.68
N VAL A 66 -1.13 -4.33 -8.51
CA VAL A 66 -1.54 -3.05 -9.04
C VAL A 66 -1.45 -3.08 -10.56
N PRO A 67 -2.50 -2.66 -11.28
CA PRO A 67 -2.42 -2.46 -12.72
C PRO A 67 -1.26 -1.52 -13.04
N ARG A 68 -0.42 -1.89 -14.01
CA ARG A 68 0.83 -1.16 -14.31
C ARG A 68 0.60 0.32 -14.61
N GLU A 69 -0.47 0.65 -15.30
CA GLU A 69 -0.91 2.01 -15.62
C GLU A 69 -1.25 2.84 -14.37
N ASN A 70 -1.65 2.19 -13.27
CA ASN A 70 -2.07 2.83 -12.03
C ASN A 70 -0.95 2.91 -10.99
N TYR A 71 0.19 2.25 -11.20
CA TYR A 71 1.31 2.25 -10.26
C TYR A 71 1.80 3.66 -9.92
N GLN A 72 2.15 4.47 -10.93
CA GLN A 72 2.70 5.81 -10.70
C GLN A 72 1.68 6.75 -10.04
N PRO A 73 0.40 6.79 -10.47
CA PRO A 73 -0.65 7.51 -9.77
C PRO A 73 -0.85 7.05 -8.32
N LEU A 74 -0.86 5.73 -8.07
CA LEU A 74 -1.02 5.17 -6.72
C LEU A 74 0.14 5.58 -5.81
N ALA A 75 1.38 5.39 -6.25
CA ALA A 75 2.57 5.73 -5.46
C ALA A 75 2.58 7.22 -5.09
N THR A 76 2.21 8.09 -6.05
CA THR A 76 2.07 9.53 -5.80
C THR A 76 0.93 9.81 -4.80
N SER A 77 -0.20 9.12 -4.93
CA SER A 77 -1.36 9.30 -4.06
C SER A 77 -1.09 8.87 -2.63
N LEU A 78 -0.38 7.75 -2.45
CA LEU A 78 0.06 7.24 -1.15
C LEU A 78 1.13 8.15 -0.52
N GLY A 79 2.07 8.67 -1.30
CA GLY A 79 3.08 9.62 -0.81
C GLY A 79 2.51 10.97 -0.33
N LYS A 80 1.28 11.32 -0.73
CA LYS A 80 0.53 12.51 -0.27
C LYS A 80 -0.32 12.25 0.98
N LEU A 81 -0.17 11.10 1.62
CA LEU A 81 -0.82 10.83 2.91
C LEU A 81 -0.05 11.50 4.03
N ASP A 82 -0.36 12.76 4.32
CA ASP A 82 0.28 13.53 5.40
C ASP A 82 0.19 12.86 6.78
N THR A 83 -0.76 11.95 6.97
CA THR A 83 -0.95 11.22 8.24
C THR A 83 -0.22 9.87 8.31
N VAL A 84 0.33 9.39 7.18
CA VAL A 84 1.11 8.15 7.16
C VAL A 84 2.59 8.54 7.20
N HIS A 85 3.22 8.35 8.36
CA HIS A 85 4.56 8.85 8.66
C HIS A 85 5.63 8.33 7.69
N ALA A 86 5.46 7.12 7.18
CA ALA A 86 6.29 6.55 6.14
C ALA A 86 5.48 5.53 5.35
N VAL A 87 5.38 5.70 4.03
CA VAL A 87 4.95 4.65 3.11
C VAL A 87 6.19 4.15 2.37
N SER A 88 6.60 2.91 2.64
CA SER A 88 7.59 2.23 1.82
C SER A 88 6.87 1.36 0.80
N ILE A 89 7.17 1.58 -0.48
CA ILE A 89 6.65 0.78 -1.58
C ILE A 89 7.81 -0.01 -2.15
N LYS A 90 7.72 -1.33 -2.08
CA LYS A 90 8.68 -2.24 -2.70
C LYS A 90 8.02 -2.98 -3.84
N THR A 91 8.53 -2.77 -5.06
CA THR A 91 8.18 -3.61 -6.20
C THR A 91 8.84 -4.97 -6.05
N ILE A 92 8.04 -6.03 -5.98
CA ILE A 92 8.54 -7.39 -5.77
C ILE A 92 8.81 -8.07 -7.12
N ALA A 93 7.92 -7.95 -8.08
CA ALA A 93 8.10 -8.50 -9.42
C ALA A 93 7.09 -7.94 -10.45
N TYR A 94 7.35 -8.22 -11.72
CA TYR A 94 6.59 -7.79 -12.90
C TYR A 94 6.02 -9.03 -13.58
N PHE A 95 4.69 -9.07 -13.81
CA PHE A 95 3.99 -10.22 -14.39
C PHE A 95 3.05 -9.84 -15.52
#